data_AF-F7UZ55-F1
#
_entry.id   AF-F7UZ55-F1
#
_cell.length_a   1.000
_cell.length_b   1.000
_cell.length_c   1.000
_cell.angle_alpha   90.00
_cell.angle_beta   90.00
_cell.angle_gamma   90.00
#
_symmetry.space_group_name_H-M   'P 1'
#
loop_
_entity.id
_entity.type
_entity.pdbx_description
1 polymer ?
#
loop_
_entity_poly.entity_id
_entity_poly.type
_entity_poly.pdbx_seq_one_letter_code
_entity_poly.pdbx_strand_id
1 'polypeptide(L)'
;MRELAVDIGINYNTVSKVYQDIERDGYIVSYRGKGTFVSDEYLKNANAASNETDSLIDDFIRQCRELGIPRRDIVSLVERRLKNLDDA
;
A
#
# COMPACT_ATOMS: atom_id res chain seq x y z
N MET A 1 19.64 -9.62 11.15
CA MET A 1 20.24 -8.59 10.26
C MET A 1 21.70 -8.90 9.93
N ARG A 2 22.64 -8.94 10.90
CA ARG A 2 24.04 -9.36 10.61
C ARG A 2 24.13 -10.78 10.07
N GLU A 3 23.39 -11.70 10.66
CA GLU A 3 23.32 -13.10 10.22
C GLU A 3 22.75 -13.23 8.80
N LEU A 4 21.61 -12.60 8.52
CA LEU A 4 21.03 -12.54 7.17
C LEU A 4 22.00 -11.97 6.13
N ALA A 5 22.74 -10.91 6.47
CA ALA A 5 23.73 -10.31 5.58
C ALA A 5 24.87 -11.28 5.23
N VAL A 6 25.31 -12.09 6.19
CA VAL A 6 26.31 -13.15 5.97
C VAL A 6 25.74 -14.26 5.08
N ASP A 7 24.51 -14.69 5.35
CA ASP A 7 23.85 -15.78 4.64
C ASP A 7 23.64 -15.48 3.15
N ILE A 8 23.26 -14.24 2.83
CA ILE A 8 23.02 -13.81 1.45
C ILE A 8 24.22 -13.12 0.80
N GLY A 9 25.35 -12.99 1.51
CA GLY A 9 26.58 -12.37 1.01
C GLY A 9 26.46 -10.87 0.69
N ILE A 10 25.51 -10.16 1.30
CA ILE A 10 25.26 -8.73 1.06
C ILE A 10 25.82 -7.89 2.21
N ASN A 11 26.25 -6.66 1.90
CA ASN A 11 26.70 -5.72 2.93
C ASN A 11 25.63 -5.47 4.00
N TYR A 12 26.00 -5.57 5.27
CA TYR A 12 25.10 -5.35 6.40
C TYR A 12 24.37 -4.00 6.37
N ASN A 13 25.06 -2.92 5.97
CA ASN A 13 24.44 -1.59 5.89
C ASN A 13 23.36 -1.56 4.79
N THR A 14 23.57 -2.29 3.70
CA THR A 14 22.57 -2.43 2.64
C THR A 14 21.34 -3.18 3.14
N VAL A 15 21.52 -4.31 3.82
CA VAL A 15 20.40 -5.05 4.43
C VAL A 15 19.67 -4.16 5.45
N SER A 16 20.41 -3.42 6.28
CA SER A 16 19.81 -2.51 7.25
C SER A 16 18.99 -1.39 6.60
N LYS A 17 19.49 -0.82 5.49
CA LYS A 17 18.78 0.23 4.76
C LYS A 17 17.50 -0.29 4.12
N VAL A 18 17.57 -1.47 3.49
CA VAL A 18 16.40 -2.12 2.89
C VAL A 18 15.34 -2.42 3.95
N TYR A 19 15.71 -2.91 5.13
CA TYR A 19 14.76 -3.11 6.22
C TYR A 19 14.15 -1.80 6.74
N GLN A 20 14.91 -0.71 6.78
CA GLN A 20 14.36 0.61 7.13
C GLN A 20 13.37 1.12 6.07
N ASP A 21 13.67 0.89 4.79
CA ASP A 21 12.78 1.25 3.69
C ASP A 21 11.48 0.44 3.76
N ILE A 22 11.56 -0.88 3.94
CA ILE A 22 10.41 -1.78 4.05
C ILE A 22 9.59 -1.51 5.33
N GLU A 23 10.23 -1.10 6.43
CA GLU A 23 9.55 -0.66 7.66
C GLU A 23 8.82 0.68 7.46
N ARG A 24 9.45 1.65 6.80
CA ARG A 24 8.83 2.94 6.45
C ARG A 24 7.62 2.75 5.55
N ASP A 25 7.72 1.82 4.61
CA ASP A 25 6.67 1.51 3.65
C ASP A 25 5.56 0.63 4.29
N GLY A 26 5.68 0.30 5.60
CA GLY A 26 4.60 -0.28 6.41
C GLY A 26 4.49 -1.81 6.36
N TYR A 27 5.42 -2.49 5.69
CA TYR A 27 5.39 -3.95 5.53
C TYR A 27 5.80 -4.70 6.81
N ILE A 28 6.70 -4.12 7.60
CA ILE A 28 7.25 -4.72 8.82
C ILE A 28 7.28 -3.69 9.96
N VAL A 29 7.37 -4.18 11.19
CA VAL A 29 7.51 -3.36 12.41
C VAL A 29 8.59 -3.96 13.29
N SER A 30 9.51 -3.11 13.76
CA SER A 30 10.59 -3.52 14.67
C SER A 30 10.31 -3.04 16.09
N TYR A 31 10.33 -3.98 17.03
CA TYR A 31 10.25 -3.70 18.45
C TYR A 31 11.65 -3.77 19.06
N ARG A 32 12.08 -2.68 19.71
CA ARG A 32 13.38 -2.62 20.39
C ARG A 32 13.54 -3.81 21.34
N GLY A 33 14.62 -4.59 21.14
CA GLY A 33 14.95 -5.76 21.96
C GLY A 33 14.10 -7.01 21.71
N LYS A 34 13.06 -6.95 20.86
CA LYS A 34 12.17 -8.08 20.56
C LYS A 34 12.29 -8.58 19.12
N GLY A 35 12.93 -7.81 18.24
CA GLY A 35 13.14 -8.17 16.85
C GLY A 35 12.18 -7.47 15.89
N THR A 36 12.12 -7.96 14.66
CA THR A 36 11.33 -7.41 13.57
C THR A 36 10.25 -8.41 13.16
N PHE A 37 9.03 -7.93 13.00
CA PHE A 37 7.84 -8.72 12.71
C PHE A 37 7.16 -8.17 11.46
N VAL A 38 6.38 -9.01 10.78
CA VAL A 38 5.54 -8.56 9.67
C VAL A 38 4.41 -7.71 10.25
N SER A 39 4.12 -6.57 9.61
CA SER A 39 3.07 -5.66 10.06
C SER A 39 1.69 -6.33 9.98
N ASP A 40 0.90 -6.24 11.05
CA ASP A 40 -0.49 -6.73 11.07
C ASP A 40 -1.38 -5.98 10.08
N GLU A 41 -1.08 -4.70 9.85
CA GLU A 41 -1.77 -3.88 8.83
C GLU A 41 -1.41 -4.38 7.43
N TYR A 42 -0.13 -4.68 7.18
CA TYR A 42 0.28 -5.33 5.95
C TYR A 42 -0.35 -6.72 5.78
N LEU A 43 -0.45 -7.55 6.83
CA LEU A 43 -1.09 -8.88 6.73
C LEU A 43 -2.60 -8.80 6.49
N LYS A 44 -3.29 -7.81 7.06
CA LYS A 44 -4.70 -7.52 6.76
C LYS A 44 -4.88 -7.14 5.29
N ASN A 45 -3.94 -6.35 4.76
CA ASN A 45 -3.94 -5.95 3.36
C ASN A 45 -3.48 -7.12 2.45
N ALA A 46 -2.44 -7.88 2.77
CA ALA A 46 -1.85 -8.90 1.89
C ALA A 46 -2.77 -10.10 1.59
N ASN A 47 -3.81 -10.33 2.40
CA ASN A 47 -4.86 -11.31 2.10
C ASN A 47 -5.88 -10.83 1.06
N ALA A 48 -5.74 -9.60 0.55
CA ALA A 48 -6.60 -9.02 -0.46
C ALA A 48 -5.90 -8.97 -1.82
N ALA A 49 -6.15 -9.99 -2.66
CA ALA A 49 -6.08 -9.83 -4.11
C ALA A 49 -7.03 -8.71 -4.65
N SER A 50 -7.81 -8.10 -3.74
CA SER A 50 -8.67 -6.92 -3.90
C SER A 50 -7.91 -5.57 -3.90
N ASN A 51 -6.64 -5.53 -3.46
CA ASN A 51 -6.01 -4.28 -3.02
C ASN A 51 -5.62 -3.25 -4.07
N GLU A 52 -5.17 -3.63 -5.26
CA GLU A 52 -4.71 -2.62 -6.22
C GLU A 52 -5.89 -1.81 -6.75
N THR A 53 -6.98 -2.51 -7.11
CA THR A 53 -8.25 -1.89 -7.49
C THR A 53 -8.84 -1.08 -6.34
N ASP A 54 -8.85 -1.60 -5.12
CA ASP A 54 -9.38 -0.88 -3.96
C ASP A 54 -8.54 0.37 -3.64
N SER A 55 -7.21 0.28 -3.75
CA SER A 55 -6.32 1.44 -3.56
C SER A 55 -6.54 2.49 -4.64
N LEU A 56 -6.74 2.08 -5.90
CA LEU A 56 -7.09 3.00 -6.99
C LEU A 56 -8.44 3.68 -6.77
N ILE A 57 -9.43 2.94 -6.26
CA ILE A 57 -10.75 3.46 -5.91
C ILE A 57 -10.64 4.47 -4.75
N ASP A 58 -9.87 4.16 -3.71
CA ASP A 58 -9.65 5.05 -2.57
C ASP A 58 -8.93 6.34 -2.97
N ASP A 59 -7.90 6.24 -3.80
CA ASP A 59 -7.18 7.39 -4.34
C ASP A 59 -8.08 8.27 -5.23
N PHE A 60 -8.96 7.67 -6.02
CA PHE A 60 -9.97 8.37 -6.80
C PHE A 60 -10.97 9.11 -5.90
N ILE A 61 -11.51 8.43 -4.88
CA ILE A 61 -12.46 9.03 -3.93
C ILE A 61 -11.80 10.20 -3.17
N ARG A 62 -10.53 10.06 -2.76
CA ARG A 62 -9.76 11.12 -2.11
C ARG A 62 -9.66 12.36 -3.01
N GLN A 63 -9.25 12.19 -4.26
CA GLN A 63 -9.13 13.29 -5.23
C GLN A 63 -10.47 13.98 -5.51
N CYS A 64 -11.56 13.22 -5.63
CA CYS A 64 -12.90 13.80 -5.80
C CYS A 64 -13.27 14.70 -4.61
N ARG A 65 -12.94 14.29 -3.38
CA ARG A 65 -13.23 15.08 -2.18
C ARG A 65 -12.38 16.35 -2.10
N GLU A 66 -11.11 16.29 -2.50
CA GLU A 66 -10.22 17.45 -2.59
C GLU A 66 -10.74 18.49 -3.59
N LEU A 67 -11.37 18.03 -4.67
CA LEU A 67 -12.05 18.87 -5.67
C LEU A 67 -13.44 19.37 -5.22
N GLY A 68 -13.87 19.05 -4.00
CA GLY A 68 -15.15 19.48 -3.44
C GLY A 68 -16.36 18.70 -3.96
N ILE A 69 -16.15 17.55 -4.61
CA ILE A 69 -17.24 16.70 -5.09
C ILE A 69 -17.86 15.96 -3.90
N PRO A 70 -19.16 16.12 -3.63
CA PRO A 70 -19.81 15.43 -2.53
C PRO A 70 -19.94 13.95 -2.85
N ARG A 71 -19.80 13.10 -1.82
CA ARG A 71 -19.79 11.62 -1.94
C ARG A 71 -20.94 11.06 -2.79
N ARG A 72 -22.14 11.63 -2.64
CA ARG A 72 -23.35 11.21 -3.38
C ARG A 72 -23.22 11.36 -4.90
N ASP A 73 -22.36 12.27 -5.38
CA ASP A 73 -22.23 12.59 -6.80
C ASP A 73 -21.08 11.80 -7.46
N ILE A 74 -20.18 11.20 -6.67
CA ILE A 74 -19.02 10.44 -7.17
C ILE A 74 -19.49 9.23 -7.98
N VAL A 75 -20.49 8.49 -7.49
CA VAL A 75 -21.02 7.30 -8.17
C VAL A 75 -21.60 7.67 -9.54
N SER A 76 -22.45 8.70 -9.60
CA SER A 76 -23.05 9.17 -10.85
C SER A 76 -22.02 9.66 -11.88
N LEU A 77 -20.88 10.18 -11.42
CA LEU A 77 -19.79 10.59 -12.30
C LEU A 77 -19.12 9.39 -12.98
N VAL A 78 -18.90 8.31 -12.24
CA VAL A 78 -18.36 7.05 -12.76
C VAL A 78 -19.35 6.40 -13.72
N GLU A 79 -20.63 6.28 -13.34
CA GLU A 79 -21.69 5.70 -14.18
C GLU A 79 -21.81 6.43 -15.53
N ARG A 80 -21.81 7.77 -15.52
CA ARG A 80 -21.84 8.58 -16.75
C ARG A 80 -20.61 8.32 -17.63
N ARG A 81 -19.44 8.12 -17.02
CA ARG A 81 -18.19 7.89 -17.78
C ARG A 81 -18.14 6.49 -18.39
N LEU A 82 -18.62 5.48 -17.66
CA LEU A 82 -18.74 4.10 -18.14
C LEU A 82 -19.70 4.01 -19.31
N LYS A 83 -20.89 4.63 -19.21
CA LYS A 83 -21.86 4.67 -20.30
C LYS A 83 -21.27 5.24 -21.60
N ASN A 84 -20.50 6.33 -21.50
CA ASN A 84 -19.82 6.93 -22.65
C ASN A 84 -18.70 6.06 -23.25
N LEU A 85 -18.18 5.07 -22.52
CA LEU A 85 -17.17 4.12 -22.99
C LEU A 85 -17.83 2.89 -23.64
N ASP A 86 -19.01 2.50 -23.19
CA ASP A 86 -19.79 1.39 -23.78
C ASP A 86 -20.47 1.80 -25.11
N ASP A 87 -20.73 3.10 -25.30
CA ASP A 87 -21.34 3.68 -26.50
C ASP A 87 -20.31 4.03 -27.61
N ALA A 88 -19.02 3.66 -27.45
CA ALA A 88 -17.90 3.96 -28.36
C ALA A 88 -17.24 2.68 -28.91
#